data_AF-N2AC40-F1
#
_entry.id   AF-N2AC40-F1
#
_cell.length_a   1.000
_cell.length_b   1.000
_cell.length_c   1.000
_cell.angle_alpha   90.00
_cell.angle_beta   90.00
_cell.angle_gamma   90.00
#
_symmetry.space_group_name_H-M   'P 1'
#
loop_
_entity.id
_entity.type
_entity.pdbx_description
1 polymer ?
#
loop_
_entity_poly.entity_id
_entity_poly.type
_entity_poly.pdbx_seq_one_letter_code
_entity_poly.pdbx_strand_id
1 'polypeptide(L)'
;MEETNTFPKPRLRGKQYMILTSCNTPAPFSWILGQSRGAIRSMDEFFKTAGMKSAGKVVCANAKNKKELPKRTMKKIERCLK
;
A
#
# COMPACT_ATOMS: atom_id res chain seq x y z
N MET A 1 -15.26 -8.51 10.20
CA MET A 1 -15.38 -7.62 11.37
C MET A 1 -16.85 -7.29 11.50
N GLU A 2 -17.44 -7.67 12.63
CA GLU A 2 -18.84 -7.37 12.94
C GLU A 2 -18.96 -5.92 13.43
N GLU A 3 -20.13 -5.32 13.23
CA GLU A 3 -20.43 -3.96 13.65
C GLU A 3 -20.56 -3.93 15.18
N THR A 4 -19.76 -3.10 15.85
CA THR A 4 -19.77 -2.93 17.30
C THR A 4 -19.62 -1.44 17.64
N ASN A 5 -19.86 -1.04 18.88
CA ASN A 5 -19.63 0.35 19.31
C ASN A 5 -18.18 0.82 19.11
N THR A 6 -17.23 -0.12 19.04
CA THR A 6 -15.80 0.13 18.84
C THR A 6 -15.34 0.01 17.39
N PHE A 7 -16.05 -0.77 16.55
CA PHE A 7 -15.69 -0.97 15.14
C PHE A 7 -16.79 -0.48 14.20
N PRO A 8 -16.48 0.46 13.28
CA PRO A 8 -17.49 1.05 12.42
C PRO A 8 -18.02 0.01 11.42
N LYS A 9 -19.27 0.20 10.99
CA LYS A 9 -19.87 -0.63 9.94
C LYS A 9 -19.06 -0.51 8.64
N PRO A 10 -18.55 -1.61 8.07
CA PRO A 10 -17.82 -1.57 6.80
C PRO A 10 -18.77 -1.19 5.65
N ARG A 11 -18.48 -0.08 4.96
CA ARG A 11 -19.31 0.46 3.86
C ARG A 11 -18.76 0.21 2.46
N LEU A 12 -17.53 -0.31 2.34
CA LEU A 12 -16.84 -0.50 1.05
C LEU A 12 -16.62 -1.98 0.68
N ARG A 13 -17.49 -2.87 1.20
CA ARG A 13 -17.46 -4.29 0.87
C ARG A 13 -17.57 -4.52 -0.65
N GLY A 14 -16.90 -5.57 -1.14
CA GLY A 14 -16.88 -5.91 -2.56
C GLY A 14 -15.88 -5.11 -3.41
N LYS A 15 -15.25 -4.08 -2.85
CA LYS A 15 -14.20 -3.32 -3.54
C LYS A 15 -12.80 -3.83 -3.16
N GLN A 16 -11.86 -3.68 -4.08
CA GLN A 16 -10.44 -3.97 -3.87
C GLN A 16 -9.62 -2.67 -3.76
N TYR A 17 -8.48 -2.74 -3.07
CA TYR A 17 -7.54 -1.62 -2.98
C TYR A 17 -6.10 -2.07 -3.25
N MET A 18 -5.28 -1.17 -3.79
CA MET A 18 -3.84 -1.36 -3.92
C MET A 18 -3.14 -0.11 -3.39
N ILE A 19 -2.09 -0.31 -2.60
CA ILE A 19 -1.29 0.81 -2.08
C ILE A 19 -0.05 0.99 -2.95
N LEU A 20 0.04 2.15 -3.59
CA LEU A 20 1.22 2.60 -4.31
C LEU A 20 1.85 3.76 -3.54
N THR A 21 3.13 3.65 -3.21
CA THR A 21 3.84 4.70 -2.48
C THR A 21 5.26 4.83 -2.98
N SER A 22 5.86 6.00 -2.78
CA SER A 22 7.24 6.30 -3.12
C SER A 22 7.95 6.91 -1.92
N CYS A 23 9.26 6.70 -1.83
CA CYS A 23 10.11 7.39 -0.88
C CYS A 23 11.44 7.75 -1.54
N ASN A 24 12.07 8.82 -1.04
CA ASN A 24 13.35 9.29 -1.57
C ASN A 24 14.54 8.49 -1.05
N THR A 25 14.41 7.87 0.12
CA THR A 25 15.46 7.03 0.68
C THR A 25 15.72 5.81 -0.21
N PRO A 26 16.98 5.51 -0.56
CA PRO A 26 17.30 4.34 -1.36
C PRO A 26 17.13 3.04 -0.57
N ALA A 27 16.94 1.93 -1.30
CA ALA A 27 16.99 0.59 -0.70
C ALA A 27 18.46 0.19 -0.44
N PRO A 28 18.75 -0.52 0.66
CA PRO A 28 17.82 -1.11 1.63
C PRO A 28 17.39 -0.17 2.77
N PHE A 29 17.99 1.03 2.90
CA PHE A 29 17.72 1.95 4.02
C PHE A 29 16.26 2.37 4.17
N SER A 30 15.53 2.52 3.05
CA SER A 30 14.09 2.82 3.10
C SER A 30 13.27 1.76 3.83
N TRP A 31 13.68 0.49 3.76
CA TRP A 31 13.02 -0.60 4.45
C TRP A 31 13.46 -0.71 5.91
N ILE A 32 14.76 -0.58 6.18
CA ILE A 32 15.35 -0.63 7.53
C ILE A 32 14.77 0.49 8.40
N LEU A 33 14.76 1.71 7.88
CA LEU A 33 14.25 2.91 8.57
C LEU A 33 12.72 3.07 8.45
N GLY A 34 12.03 2.07 7.88
CA GLY A 34 10.57 2.04 7.84
C GLY A 34 9.90 3.20 7.10
N GLN A 35 10.56 3.83 6.12
CA GLN A 35 10.14 5.10 5.50
C GLN A 35 8.68 5.12 4.98
N SER A 36 8.19 3.99 4.46
CA SER A 36 6.80 3.87 4.01
C SER A 36 5.93 2.97 4.91
N ARG A 37 6.50 2.33 5.94
CA ARG A 37 5.80 1.29 6.73
C ARG A 37 4.62 1.85 7.51
N GLY A 38 4.77 3.03 8.12
CA GLY A 38 3.71 3.68 8.90
C GLY A 38 2.49 3.98 8.05
N ALA A 39 2.67 4.71 6.95
CA ALA A 39 1.59 5.04 6.00
C ALA A 39 0.92 3.77 5.43
N ILE A 40 1.70 2.77 5.03
CA ILE A 40 1.14 1.49 4.55
C ILE A 40 0.29 0.81 5.63
N ARG A 41 0.75 0.80 6.88
CA ARG A 41 0.01 0.18 7.99
C ARG A 41 -1.30 0.91 8.25
N SER A 42 -1.27 2.23 8.37
CA SER A 42 -2.47 3.05 8.62
C SER A 42 -3.49 2.89 7.49
N MET A 43 -3.04 2.87 6.23
CA MET A 43 -3.94 2.68 5.10
C MET A 43 -4.47 1.24 5.01
N ASP A 44 -3.63 0.21 5.27
CA ASP A 44 -4.08 -1.18 5.35
C ASP A 44 -5.18 -1.34 6.42
N GLU A 45 -5.01 -0.71 7.58
CA GLU A 45 -5.99 -0.73 8.67
C GLU A 45 -7.30 -0.03 8.28
N PHE A 46 -7.21 1.16 7.69
CA PHE A 46 -8.37 1.88 7.17
C PHE A 46 -9.18 1.04 6.17
N PHE A 47 -8.53 0.50 5.15
CA PHE A 47 -9.22 -0.26 4.10
C PHE A 47 -9.79 -1.58 4.60
N LYS A 48 -9.09 -2.28 5.50
CA LYS A 48 -9.61 -3.48 6.16
C LYS A 48 -10.84 -3.16 7.00
N THR A 49 -10.80 -2.07 7.76
CA THR A 49 -11.93 -1.61 8.58
C THR A 49 -13.13 -1.22 7.71
N ALA A 50 -12.88 -0.61 6.55
CA ALA A 50 -13.92 -0.30 5.56
C ALA A 50 -14.50 -1.56 4.86
N GLY A 51 -13.90 -2.73 5.03
CA GLY A 51 -14.35 -4.01 4.47
C GLY A 51 -13.84 -4.31 3.06
N MET A 52 -12.77 -3.65 2.62
CA MET A 52 -12.17 -3.86 1.29
C MET A 52 -11.16 -5.01 1.28
N LYS A 53 -10.94 -5.61 0.11
CA LYS A 53 -9.92 -6.65 -0.10
C LYS A 53 -8.63 -6.05 -0.66
N SER A 54 -7.48 -6.42 -0.11
CA SER A 54 -6.18 -5.99 -0.63
C SER A 54 -5.85 -6.70 -1.95
N ALA A 55 -5.52 -5.94 -2.99
CA ALA A 55 -4.93 -6.41 -4.25
C ALA A 55 -3.39 -6.39 -4.22
N GLY A 56 -2.79 -5.57 -3.35
CA GLY A 56 -1.36 -5.59 -3.10
C GLY A 56 -0.77 -4.25 -2.69
N LYS A 57 0.56 -4.23 -2.54
CA LYS A 57 1.31 -3.03 -2.19
C LYS A 57 2.66 -2.95 -2.89
N VAL A 58 2.96 -1.77 -3.41
CA VAL A 58 4.18 -1.48 -4.16
C VAL A 58 4.82 -0.20 -3.64
N VAL A 59 6.11 -0.29 -3.32
CA VAL A 59 6.94 0.82 -2.83
C VAL A 59 8.01 1.11 -3.87
N CYS A 60 8.05 2.34 -4.37
CA CYS A 60 9.14 2.83 -5.21
C CYS A 60 10.13 3.64 -4.35
N ALA A 61 11.18 2.97 -3.86
CA ALA A 61 12.28 3.64 -3.15
C ALA A 61 13.19 4.43 -4.10
N ASN A 62 13.99 5.35 -3.57
CA ASN A 62 14.91 6.20 -4.34
C ASN A 62 14.21 7.03 -5.45
N ALA A 63 12.99 7.50 -5.22
CA ALA A 63 12.17 8.13 -6.27
C ALA A 63 12.80 9.41 -6.84
N LYS A 64 13.42 10.25 -6.00
CA LYS A 64 14.14 11.47 -6.44
C LYS A 64 15.20 11.21 -7.52
N ASN A 65 15.84 10.04 -7.49
CA ASN A 65 16.90 9.67 -8.44
C ASN A 65 16.39 8.85 -9.64
N LYS A 66 15.06 8.77 -9.82
CA LYS A 66 14.41 8.04 -10.92
C LYS A 66 13.59 8.99 -11.77
N LYS A 67 13.92 9.09 -13.05
CA LYS A 67 13.11 9.83 -14.03
C LYS A 67 11.85 9.07 -14.43
N GLU A 68 11.91 7.74 -14.41
CA GLU A 68 10.83 6.84 -14.80
C GLU A 68 10.62 5.73 -13.77
N LEU A 69 9.43 5.12 -13.81
CA LEU A 69 9.11 4.00 -12.96
C LEU A 69 9.91 2.76 -13.41
N PRO A 70 10.68 2.09 -12.54
CA PRO A 70 11.46 0.92 -12.94
C PRO A 70 10.55 -0.18 -13.50
N LYS A 71 10.97 -0.84 -14.58
CA LYS A 71 10.23 -1.96 -15.21
C LYS A 71 9.84 -3.05 -14.21
N ARG A 72 10.70 -3.34 -13.22
CA ARG A 72 10.42 -4.29 -12.14
C ARG A 72 9.24 -3.84 -11.26
N THR A 73 9.13 -2.55 -10.99
CA THR A 73 8.02 -1.96 -10.22
C THR A 73 6.73 -2.03 -11.03
N MET A 74 6.76 -1.67 -12.32
CA MET A 74 5.60 -1.83 -13.22
C MET A 74 5.10 -3.28 -13.27
N LYS A 75 6.00 -4.24 -13.51
CA LYS A 75 5.65 -5.67 -13.52
C LYS A 75 5.06 -6.15 -12.19
N LYS A 76 5.46 -5.55 -11.07
CA LYS A 76 4.87 -5.86 -9.76
C LYS A 76 3.45 -5.30 -9.64
N ILE A 77 3.21 -4.09 -10.13
CA ILE A 77 1.87 -3.47 -10.17
C ILE A 77 0.93 -4.33 -11.03
N GLU A 78 1.35 -4.69 -12.24
CA GLU A 78 0.57 -5.54 -13.15
C GLU A 78 0.19 -6.89 -12.50
N ARG A 79 1.12 -7.51 -11.77
CA ARG A 79 0.86 -8.77 -11.05
C ARG A 79 -0.15 -8.63 -9.91
N CYS A 80 -0.30 -7.44 -9.33
CA CYS A 80 -1.30 -7.17 -8.29
C CYS A 80 -2.68 -6.86 -8.87
N LEU A 81 -2.76 -6.53 -10.16
CA LEU A 81 -4.01 -6.22 -10.86
C LEU A 81 -4.59 -7.41 -11.64
N LYS A 82 -3.80 -8.47 -11.84
CA LYS A 82 -4.25 -9.76 -12.35
C LYS A 82 -4.89 -10.58 -11.24
#